data_AF-A0A963AAT8-F1
#
_entry.id   AF-A0A963AAT8-F1
#
_cell.length_a   1.000
_cell.length_b   1.000
_cell.length_c   1.000
_cell.angle_alpha   90.00
_cell.angle_beta   90.00
_cell.angle_gamma   90.00
#
_symmetry.space_group_name_H-M   'P 1'
#
loop_
_entity.id
_entity.type
_entity.pdbx_description
1 polymer ?
#
loop_
_entity_poly.entity_id
_entity_poly.type
_entity_poly.pdbx_seq_one_letter_code
_entity_poly.pdbx_strand_id
1 'polypeptide(L)' 'DNIAEIAAAGADTFVAGSAIFNAPDYRGVIEQMRAALAGA' A
#
# COMPACT_ATOMS: atom_id res chain seq x y z
N ASP A 1 4.34 1.62 5.64
CA ASP A 1 4.28 2.93 6.31
C ASP A 1 4.92 4.11 5.58
N ASN A 2 5.15 4.04 4.28
CA ASN A 2 5.69 5.16 3.50
C ASN A 2 5.09 5.27 2.09
N ILE A 3 4.03 4.52 1.81
CA ILE A 3 3.45 4.42 0.46
C ILE A 3 2.94 5.79 -0.04
N ALA A 4 2.40 6.64 0.85
CA ALA A 4 1.96 7.99 0.53
C ALA A 4 3.12 8.93 0.17
N GLU A 5 4.22 8.88 0.92
CA GLU A 5 5.42 9.68 0.63
C GLU A 5 6.08 9.25 -0.68
N ILE A 6 6.13 7.95 -0.95
CA ILE A 6 6.65 7.40 -2.21
C ILE A 6 5.74 7.78 -3.38
N ALA A 7 4.42 7.78 -3.18
CA ALA A 7 3.47 8.26 -4.19
C ALA A 7 3.66 9.75 -4.47
N ALA A 8 3.81 10.58 -3.43
CA ALA A 8 4.10 12.01 -3.56
C ALA A 8 5.45 12.29 -4.27
N ALA A 9 6.40 11.36 -4.18
CA ALA A 9 7.66 11.41 -4.93
C ALA A 9 7.53 11.01 -6.41
N GLY A 10 6.34 10.64 -6.87
CA GLY A 10 6.03 10.36 -8.29
C GLY A 10 5.91 8.88 -8.66
N ALA A 11 5.91 7.96 -7.70
CA ALA A 11 5.63 6.56 -8.00
C ALA A 11 4.13 6.35 -8.27
N ASP A 12 3.80 5.71 -9.41
CA ASP A 12 2.42 5.41 -9.82
C ASP A 12 2.03 3.94 -9.60
N THR A 13 3.02 3.07 -9.34
CA THR A 13 2.85 1.62 -9.29
C THR A 13 3.52 1.04 -8.05
N PHE A 14 2.78 0.22 -7.31
CA PHE A 14 3.23 -0.42 -6.06
C PHE A 14 3.04 -1.94 -6.11
N VAL A 15 4.10 -2.68 -5.80
CA VAL A 15 4.08 -4.14 -5.75
C VAL A 15 4.33 -4.60 -4.32
N ALA A 16 3.36 -5.30 -3.72
CA ALA A 16 3.46 -5.85 -2.37
C ALA A 16 3.35 -7.37 -2.42
N GLY A 17 4.48 -8.06 -2.15
CA GLY A 17 4.56 -9.51 -2.04
C GLY A 17 4.23 -9.98 -0.62
N SER A 18 5.27 -10.26 0.17
CA SER A 18 5.14 -10.78 1.55
C SER A 18 4.27 -9.90 2.46
N ALA A 19 4.24 -8.59 2.24
CA ALA A 19 3.39 -7.67 3.00
C ALA A 19 1.89 -8.00 2.88
N ILE A 20 1.45 -8.56 1.74
CA ILE A 20 0.09 -9.09 1.57
C ILE A 20 0.08 -10.57 1.94
N PHE A 21 0.90 -11.42 1.31
CA PHE A 21 0.76 -12.88 1.42
C PHE A 21 1.06 -13.48 2.80
N ASN A 22 1.80 -12.79 3.66
CA ASN A 22 2.02 -13.23 5.04
C ASN A 22 1.00 -12.65 6.04
N ALA A 23 0.07 -11.80 5.58
CA ALA A 23 -0.96 -11.25 6.45
C ALA A 23 -2.10 -12.26 6.65
N PRO A 24 -2.64 -12.39 7.87
CA PRO A 24 -3.83 -13.21 8.11
C PRO A 24 -5.08 -12.63 7.45
N ASP A 25 -5.12 -11.32 7.21
CA ASP A 25 -6.17 -10.63 6.46
C ASP A 25 -5.60 -9.88 5.26
N TYR A 26 -5.59 -10.57 4.11
CA TYR A 26 -5.15 -10.00 2.84
C TYR A 26 -5.96 -8.77 2.43
N ARG A 27 -7.27 -8.79 2.69
CA ARG A 27 -8.18 -7.73 2.27
C ARG A 27 -7.91 -6.47 3.09
N GLY A 28 -7.78 -6.60 4.40
CA GLY A 28 -7.48 -5.47 5.29
C GLY A 28 -6.17 -4.78 4.92
N VAL A 29 -5.12 -5.53 4.56
CA VAL A 29 -3.85 -4.93 4.09
C VAL A 29 -4.03 -4.17 2.78
N ILE A 30 -4.77 -4.73 1.81
CA ILE A 30 -5.03 -4.04 0.54
C ILE A 30 -5.84 -2.75 0.77
N GLU A 31 -6.83 -2.78 1.65
CA GLU A 31 -7.64 -1.60 2.01
C GLU A 31 -6.79 -0.51 2.67
N GLN A 32 -5.90 -0.88 3.59
CA GLN A 32 -4.95 0.06 4.21
C GLN A 32 -4.02 0.69 3.18
N MET A 33 -3.46 -0.10 2.25
CA MET A 33 -2.62 0.41 1.17
C MET A 33 -3.38 1.40 0.28
N ARG A 34 -4.63 1.09 -0.09
CA ARG A 34 -5.47 1.99 -0.90
C ARG A 34 -5.84 3.26 -0.15
N ALA A 35 -6.18 3.16 1.14
CA ALA A 35 -6.51 4.31 1.96
C ALA A 35 -5.31 5.28 2.09
N ALA A 36 -4.10 4.74 2.26
CA ALA A 36 -2.88 5.53 2.30
C ALA A 36 -2.58 6.26 0.97
N LEU A 37 -3.02 5.71 -0.16
CA LEU A 37 -2.88 6.35 -1.49
C LEU A 37 -4.01 7.33 -1.82
N ALA A 38 -5.19 7.21 -1.20
CA ALA A 38 -6.34 8.05 -1.50
C ALA A 38 -6.19 9.51 -1.04
N GLY A 39 -5.19 9.80 -0.19
CA GLY A 39 -4.87 11.15 0.29
C GLY A 39 -3.50 11.67 -0.16
N ALA A 40 -2.82 10.97 -1.07
CA ALA A 40 -1.51 11.35 -1.61
C ALA A 40 -1.65 12.18 -2.90
#